data_AF-A0A2G6GMC5-F1
#
_entry.id   AF-A0A2G6GMC5-F1
#
_cell.length_a   1.000
_cell.length_b   1.000
_cell.length_c   1.000
_cell.angle_alpha   90.00
_cell.angle_beta   90.00
_cell.angle_gamma   90.00
#
_symmetry.space_group_name_H-M   'P 1'
#
loop_
_entity.id
_entity.type
_entity.pdbx_description
1 polymer ?
#
loop_
_entity_poly.entity_id
_entity_poly.type
_entity_poly.pdbx_seq_one_letter_code
_entity_poly.pdbx_strand_id
1 'polypeptide(L)'
;MVLLLLALLIIAAPGEAAPAQQTNLLKNPGFEQPYNGDGAATDWVRWDQVSSADQFGDCTNGYMKSPKWFAETNTALVHSGSASQHVGNQWDTWHAGVWQNVSVNSGSTYRFTFWARGRGSMEQYPAASEGGLQMNVRAGIDPSGNGGIWYDSDIVWSGAANPHDTWQQVTVEATAVNNTITVYTSANWAVKGVNQCRAHLDVWFDSAELIEVGPPPTNTPPPQPTSPPLPAATNTPVPPAATATSVEVATDTPVPTDTPEPTPAGSSICINAFNDENGNGVLDANEGYMAGVTFTVASPTAVVGQGVAIGADTPVCFQGLAPDKYQVRQILPARLEPTTVDLVDLTITEAGQPYEMLFGSRIRAEETADVNSGDSNVVMPESTATVAAEMDGDGADSDADGISPKTMVVVGIIMLVVAVVVLGVILFVLLRRPTE
;
A
#
# COMPACT_ATOMS: atom_id res chain seq x y z
N MET A 1 -8.69 20.56 77.85
CA MET A 1 -7.50 20.48 76.98
C MET A 1 -7.97 20.02 75.61
N VAL A 2 -8.07 21.00 74.72
CA VAL A 2 -8.20 21.01 73.24
C VAL A 2 -8.98 19.89 72.54
N LEU A 3 -10.13 20.32 72.01
CA LEU A 3 -10.94 19.74 70.94
C LEU A 3 -10.16 19.86 69.61
N LEU A 4 -10.04 18.79 68.81
CA LEU A 4 -9.52 18.88 67.44
C LEU A 4 -10.55 18.30 66.46
N LEU A 5 -11.40 19.17 65.90
CA LEU A 5 -12.18 18.89 64.71
C LEU A 5 -11.24 18.94 63.50
N LEU A 6 -11.10 17.83 62.79
CA LEU A 6 -10.43 17.80 61.48
C LEU A 6 -11.51 17.94 60.40
N ALA A 7 -11.63 19.12 59.81
CA ALA A 7 -12.47 19.35 58.64
C ALA A 7 -11.72 18.86 57.39
N LEU A 8 -12.19 17.78 56.77
CA LEU A 8 -11.67 17.27 55.51
C LEU A 8 -12.35 18.04 54.36
N LEU A 9 -11.62 18.95 53.71
CA LEU A 9 -12.04 19.55 52.44
C LEU A 9 -11.82 18.52 51.32
N ILE A 10 -12.91 17.99 50.77
CA ILE A 10 -12.88 17.22 49.51
C ILE A 10 -12.83 18.24 48.38
N ILE A 11 -11.64 18.45 47.82
CA ILE A 11 -11.48 19.19 46.57
C ILE A 11 -11.99 18.25 45.46
N ALA A 12 -13.13 18.56 44.88
CA ALA A 12 -13.59 17.91 43.66
C ALA A 12 -12.60 18.25 42.54
N ALA A 13 -11.77 17.28 42.15
CA ALA A 13 -11.01 17.38 40.92
C ALA A 13 -12.00 17.55 39.75
N PRO A 14 -11.73 18.43 38.78
CA PRO A 14 -12.51 18.44 37.55
C PRO A 14 -12.41 17.06 36.94
N GLY A 15 -13.55 16.36 36.82
CA GLY A 15 -13.61 15.07 36.16
C GLY A 15 -13.09 15.25 34.74
N GLU A 16 -11.99 14.57 34.41
CA GLU A 16 -11.62 14.35 33.01
C GLU A 16 -12.84 13.71 32.36
N ALA A 17 -13.38 14.39 31.35
CA ALA A 17 -14.43 13.82 30.53
C ALA A 17 -13.91 12.47 30.02
N ALA A 18 -14.73 11.42 30.16
CA ALA A 18 -14.41 10.15 29.51
C ALA A 18 -14.09 10.44 28.04
N PRO A 19 -13.00 9.88 27.48
CA PRO A 19 -12.67 10.11 26.08
C PRO A 19 -13.89 9.77 25.25
N ALA A 20 -14.24 10.65 24.30
CA ALA A 20 -15.34 10.39 23.39
C ALA A 20 -15.14 9.01 22.76
N GLN A 21 -16.19 8.19 22.75
CA GLN A 21 -16.14 6.86 22.14
C GLN A 21 -15.75 7.04 20.67
N GLN A 22 -14.50 6.72 20.33
CA GLN A 22 -13.98 6.84 18.97
C GLN A 22 -14.64 5.75 18.12
N THR A 23 -15.38 6.18 17.09
CA THR A 23 -16.01 5.26 16.14
C THR A 23 -14.93 4.67 15.23
N ASN A 24 -14.83 3.33 15.19
CA ASN A 24 -13.97 2.64 14.23
C ASN A 24 -14.45 2.94 12.80
N LEU A 25 -13.56 3.46 11.97
CA LEU A 25 -13.86 3.91 10.61
C LEU A 25 -13.83 2.79 9.56
N LEU A 26 -13.32 1.61 9.94
CA LEU A 26 -13.22 0.47 9.03
C LEU A 26 -14.58 -0.19 8.80
N LYS A 27 -14.79 -0.65 7.57
CA LYS A 27 -15.82 -1.65 7.28
C LYS A 27 -15.27 -3.04 7.55
N ASN A 28 -16.11 -3.90 8.11
CA ASN A 28 -15.76 -5.25 8.53
C ASN A 28 -14.42 -5.34 9.32
N PRO A 29 -14.28 -4.61 10.45
CA PRO A 29 -13.03 -4.58 11.21
C PRO A 29 -12.66 -5.94 11.84
N GLY A 30 -13.64 -6.81 12.07
CA GLY A 30 -13.41 -8.15 12.60
C GLY A 30 -13.00 -9.19 11.56
N PHE A 31 -12.99 -8.86 10.26
CA PHE A 31 -12.82 -9.83 9.17
C PHE A 31 -13.86 -10.96 9.23
N GLU A 32 -15.10 -10.59 9.57
CA GLU A 32 -16.21 -11.51 9.70
C GLU A 32 -16.75 -11.94 8.34
N GLN A 33 -17.52 -13.04 8.35
CA GLN A 33 -18.26 -13.52 7.19
C GLN A 33 -19.27 -12.46 6.70
N PRO A 34 -19.57 -12.41 5.38
CA PRO A 34 -19.06 -13.28 4.32
C PRO A 34 -17.67 -12.88 3.81
N TYR A 35 -17.07 -13.78 3.04
CA TYR A 35 -15.82 -13.54 2.32
C TYR A 35 -16.11 -13.43 0.82
N ASN A 36 -15.31 -12.63 0.15
CA ASN A 36 -15.32 -12.46 -1.29
C ASN A 36 -14.92 -13.79 -1.98
N GLY A 37 -15.26 -13.94 -3.27
CA GLY A 37 -14.92 -15.13 -4.05
C GLY A 37 -13.42 -15.42 -4.17
N ASP A 38 -12.57 -14.45 -3.81
CA ASP A 38 -11.11 -14.55 -3.81
C ASP A 38 -10.52 -14.77 -2.41
N GLY A 39 -11.38 -14.95 -1.39
CA GLY A 39 -10.99 -15.30 -0.03
C GLY A 39 -10.54 -14.14 0.85
N ALA A 40 -10.67 -12.89 0.42
CA ALA A 40 -10.61 -11.74 1.31
C ALA A 40 -11.95 -11.57 2.06
N ALA A 41 -11.91 -11.08 3.29
CA ALA A 41 -13.10 -10.65 4.01
C ALA A 41 -13.83 -9.55 3.21
N THR A 42 -15.17 -9.51 3.27
CA THR A 42 -15.93 -8.47 2.59
C THR A 42 -15.48 -7.07 3.02
N ASP A 43 -15.47 -6.13 2.07
CA ASP A 43 -14.93 -4.76 2.16
C ASP A 43 -13.39 -4.64 2.25
N TRP A 44 -12.66 -5.76 2.28
CA TRP A 44 -11.21 -5.78 2.16
C TRP A 44 -10.77 -6.26 0.78
N VAL A 45 -9.62 -5.74 0.32
CA VAL A 45 -9.03 -6.06 -0.98
C VAL A 45 -7.66 -6.70 -0.77
N ARG A 46 -7.37 -7.79 -1.50
CA ARG A 46 -6.06 -8.46 -1.43
C ARG A 46 -4.98 -7.63 -2.10
N TRP A 47 -3.75 -7.81 -1.63
CA TRP A 47 -2.57 -7.36 -2.34
C TRP A 47 -1.40 -8.32 -2.10
N ASP A 48 -0.52 -8.42 -3.08
CA ASP A 48 0.69 -9.21 -2.98
C ASP A 48 1.83 -8.62 -3.82
N GLN A 49 3.05 -8.90 -3.36
CA GLN A 49 4.27 -8.77 -4.15
C GLN A 49 4.60 -10.13 -4.74
N VAL A 50 4.89 -10.18 -6.05
CA VAL A 50 5.30 -11.39 -6.73
C VAL A 50 6.65 -11.18 -7.39
N SER A 51 7.64 -11.97 -6.97
CA SER A 51 8.95 -12.07 -7.60
C SER A 51 8.87 -12.66 -9.00
N SER A 52 9.89 -12.40 -9.81
CA SER A 52 10.03 -13.06 -11.10
C SER A 52 10.26 -14.57 -10.92
N ALA A 53 9.75 -15.37 -11.86
CA ALA A 53 9.68 -16.82 -11.70
C ALA A 53 11.05 -17.52 -11.62
N ASP A 54 12.09 -16.88 -12.14
CA ASP A 54 13.49 -17.33 -12.06
C ASP A 54 14.07 -17.27 -10.64
N GLN A 55 13.47 -16.49 -9.75
CA GLN A 55 13.89 -16.38 -8.35
C GLN A 55 13.33 -17.51 -7.47
N PHE A 56 12.37 -18.28 -7.97
CA PHE A 56 11.69 -19.33 -7.20
C PHE A 56 12.58 -20.56 -7.00
N GLY A 57 12.39 -21.25 -5.87
CA GLY A 57 13.01 -22.55 -5.58
C GLY A 57 14.06 -22.54 -4.47
N ASP A 58 14.70 -21.41 -4.19
CA ASP A 58 15.54 -21.23 -3.00
C ASP A 58 15.06 -20.04 -2.17
N CYS A 59 14.40 -20.31 -1.05
CA CYS A 59 13.89 -19.26 -0.16
C CYS A 59 15.01 -18.38 0.44
N THR A 60 16.27 -18.82 0.39
CA THR A 60 17.41 -17.97 0.80
C THR A 60 17.53 -16.72 -0.08
N ASN A 61 16.99 -16.74 -1.30
CA ASN A 61 16.91 -15.56 -2.15
C ASN A 61 15.90 -14.52 -1.65
N GLY A 62 15.00 -14.89 -0.74
CA GLY A 62 13.92 -14.02 -0.27
C GLY A 62 12.94 -13.66 -1.40
N TYR A 63 12.48 -14.64 -2.16
CA TYR A 63 11.48 -14.42 -3.21
C TYR A 63 10.06 -14.38 -2.64
N MET A 64 9.14 -13.77 -3.37
CA MET A 64 7.73 -13.71 -3.00
C MET A 64 6.87 -14.41 -4.04
N LYS A 65 6.02 -15.35 -3.60
CA LYS A 65 4.98 -15.94 -4.43
C LYS A 65 3.61 -15.59 -3.86
N SER A 66 2.63 -15.42 -4.75
CA SER A 66 1.25 -15.12 -4.35
C SER A 66 0.76 -16.17 -3.34
N PRO A 67 0.35 -15.77 -2.12
CA PRO A 67 -0.24 -16.68 -1.16
C PRO A 67 -1.71 -16.95 -1.50
N LYS A 68 -2.40 -17.61 -0.59
CA LYS A 68 -3.85 -17.80 -0.65
C LYS A 68 -4.50 -17.09 0.53
N TRP A 69 -5.73 -16.63 0.32
CA TRP A 69 -6.55 -15.97 1.32
C TRP A 69 -7.78 -16.80 1.57
N PHE A 70 -8.18 -16.95 2.84
CA PHE A 70 -9.37 -17.68 3.23
C PHE A 70 -9.96 -17.12 4.51
N ALA A 71 -11.21 -17.49 4.78
CA ALA A 71 -11.79 -17.34 6.10
C ALA A 71 -11.27 -18.45 7.03
N GLU A 72 -10.76 -18.06 8.19
CA GLU A 72 -10.49 -18.98 9.28
C GLU A 72 -11.68 -18.99 10.24
N THR A 73 -12.11 -20.17 10.67
CA THR A 73 -13.26 -20.35 11.59
C THR A 73 -12.92 -21.24 12.79
N ASN A 74 -11.71 -21.78 12.85
CA ASN A 74 -11.20 -22.42 14.04
C ASN A 74 -11.02 -21.38 15.14
N THR A 75 -11.83 -21.50 16.20
CA THR A 75 -11.84 -20.58 17.35
C THR A 75 -10.48 -20.32 18.00
N ALA A 76 -9.50 -21.22 17.86
CA ALA A 76 -8.14 -21.00 18.38
C ALA A 76 -7.31 -20.02 17.52
N LEU A 77 -7.74 -19.79 16.29
CA LEU A 77 -7.15 -18.92 15.27
C LEU A 77 -8.07 -17.75 14.93
N VAL A 78 -9.07 -17.50 15.78
CA VAL A 78 -9.95 -16.32 15.75
C VAL A 78 -9.71 -15.53 17.04
N HIS A 79 -9.43 -14.23 16.92
CA HIS A 79 -9.21 -13.36 18.07
C HIS A 79 -10.54 -12.89 18.65
N SER A 80 -11.49 -12.53 17.79
CA SER A 80 -12.82 -12.07 18.19
C SER A 80 -13.88 -12.50 17.16
N GLY A 81 -15.15 -12.56 17.58
CA GLY A 81 -16.25 -12.86 16.67
C GLY A 81 -16.23 -14.29 16.13
N SER A 82 -16.45 -14.46 14.83
CA SER A 82 -16.73 -15.77 14.21
C SER A 82 -15.72 -16.20 13.14
N ALA A 83 -14.93 -15.27 12.61
CA ALA A 83 -13.89 -15.57 11.63
C ALA A 83 -12.71 -14.59 11.72
N SER A 84 -11.56 -15.02 11.21
CA SER A 84 -10.39 -14.15 11.00
C SER A 84 -9.87 -14.30 9.57
N GLN A 85 -9.17 -13.28 9.07
CA GLN A 85 -8.57 -13.31 7.73
C GLN A 85 -7.31 -14.16 7.76
N HIS A 86 -7.32 -15.32 7.11
CA HIS A 86 -6.13 -16.14 6.89
C HIS A 86 -5.44 -15.75 5.59
N VAL A 87 -4.12 -15.60 5.64
CA VAL A 87 -3.23 -15.46 4.49
C VAL A 87 -2.07 -16.44 4.66
N GLY A 88 -1.81 -17.28 3.66
CA GLY A 88 -0.73 -18.24 3.78
C GLY A 88 -0.34 -18.94 2.49
N ASN A 89 0.83 -19.57 2.52
CA ASN A 89 1.35 -20.37 1.41
C ASN A 89 2.07 -21.61 1.94
N GLN A 90 2.26 -22.59 1.06
CA GLN A 90 3.01 -23.81 1.37
C GLN A 90 4.31 -23.82 0.57
N TRP A 91 5.42 -24.05 1.27
CA TRP A 91 6.79 -24.17 0.74
C TRP A 91 7.39 -22.92 0.13
N ASP A 92 6.58 -21.97 -0.32
CA ASP A 92 7.00 -20.72 -0.93
C ASP A 92 6.82 -19.55 0.03
N THR A 93 7.86 -18.72 0.18
CA THR A 93 7.78 -17.44 0.90
C THR A 93 6.88 -16.44 0.16
N TRP A 94 6.31 -15.49 0.90
CA TRP A 94 5.34 -14.54 0.37
C TRP A 94 5.39 -13.20 1.11
N HIS A 95 4.94 -12.15 0.43
CA HIS A 95 4.72 -10.82 0.99
C HIS A 95 3.37 -10.29 0.49
N ALA A 96 2.44 -10.14 1.43
CA ALA A 96 1.04 -9.88 1.08
C ALA A 96 0.24 -9.43 2.31
N GLY A 97 -1.02 -9.08 2.05
CA GLY A 97 -2.03 -8.90 3.07
C GLY A 97 -3.35 -8.47 2.45
N VAL A 98 -4.08 -7.63 3.18
CA VAL A 98 -5.31 -6.99 2.71
C VAL A 98 -5.30 -5.51 3.04
N TRP A 99 -6.00 -4.72 2.23
CA TRP A 99 -6.11 -3.27 2.36
C TRP A 99 -7.55 -2.77 2.23
N GLN A 100 -7.80 -1.56 2.73
CA GLN A 100 -9.08 -0.87 2.61
C GLN A 100 -8.86 0.64 2.46
N ASN A 101 -9.61 1.27 1.56
CA ASN A 101 -9.70 2.74 1.50
C ASN A 101 -10.73 3.23 2.51
N VAL A 102 -10.37 4.25 3.27
CA VAL A 102 -11.23 4.81 4.32
C VAL A 102 -11.32 6.32 4.15
N SER A 103 -12.55 6.83 4.15
CA SER A 103 -12.82 8.27 4.13
C SER A 103 -12.45 8.88 5.48
N VAL A 104 -11.67 9.94 5.43
CA VAL A 104 -11.10 10.62 6.60
C VAL A 104 -11.06 12.13 6.39
N ASN A 105 -10.69 12.88 7.42
CA ASN A 105 -10.44 14.30 7.34
C ASN A 105 -8.96 14.55 7.02
N SER A 106 -8.68 15.18 5.87
CA SER A 106 -7.32 15.64 5.56
C SER A 106 -6.74 16.49 6.71
N GLY A 107 -5.45 16.31 6.98
CA GLY A 107 -4.70 16.98 8.05
C GLY A 107 -4.88 16.36 9.45
N SER A 108 -5.79 15.40 9.62
CA SER A 108 -5.98 14.71 10.90
C SER A 108 -5.07 13.49 11.02
N THR A 109 -4.62 13.19 12.25
CA THR A 109 -3.82 11.98 12.53
C THR A 109 -4.73 10.81 12.86
N TYR A 110 -4.46 9.68 12.21
CA TYR A 110 -5.20 8.44 12.38
C TYR A 110 -4.28 7.35 12.91
N ARG A 111 -4.80 6.53 13.82
CA ARG A 111 -4.15 5.31 14.31
C ARG A 111 -4.85 4.11 13.73
N PHE A 112 -4.08 3.29 13.01
CA PHE A 112 -4.51 1.99 12.54
C PHE A 112 -3.92 0.91 13.45
N THR A 113 -4.76 -0.01 13.91
CA THR A 113 -4.36 -1.21 14.63
C THR A 113 -5.04 -2.45 14.08
N PHE A 114 -4.44 -3.62 14.32
CA PHE A 114 -5.09 -4.92 14.19
C PHE A 114 -4.34 -5.95 15.03
N TRP A 115 -5.00 -7.06 15.31
CA TRP A 115 -4.38 -8.23 15.93
C TRP A 115 -3.89 -9.18 14.85
N ALA A 116 -2.67 -9.68 15.03
CA ALA A 116 -2.08 -10.69 14.17
C ALA A 116 -1.61 -11.89 14.97
N ARG A 117 -1.81 -13.08 14.41
CA ARG A 117 -1.22 -14.33 14.87
C ARG A 117 -0.55 -15.01 13.71
N GLY A 118 0.50 -15.75 13.99
CA GLY A 118 1.36 -16.35 13.00
C GLY A 118 1.77 -17.77 13.30
N ARG A 119 1.98 -18.56 12.24
CA ARG A 119 2.54 -19.90 12.35
C ARG A 119 3.40 -20.25 11.14
N GLY A 120 4.68 -20.50 11.39
CA GLY A 120 5.59 -21.11 10.44
C GLY A 120 6.05 -22.47 10.94
N SER A 121 5.79 -23.56 10.22
CA SER A 121 6.10 -24.92 10.70
C SER A 121 6.19 -25.94 9.57
N MET A 122 7.01 -26.98 9.77
CA MET A 122 6.98 -28.20 8.94
C MET A 122 5.84 -29.17 9.34
N GLU A 123 5.28 -29.01 10.53
CA GLU A 123 4.28 -29.93 11.09
C GLU A 123 2.86 -29.41 10.86
N GLN A 124 1.88 -30.31 10.90
CA GLN A 124 0.46 -29.92 10.81
C GLN A 124 0.02 -29.21 12.10
N TYR A 125 -0.92 -28.26 11.98
CA TYR A 125 -1.60 -27.70 13.15
C TYR A 125 -2.27 -28.82 13.97
N PRO A 126 -2.19 -28.84 15.32
CA PRO A 126 -1.81 -27.75 16.22
C PRO A 126 -0.34 -27.75 16.68
N ALA A 127 0.57 -28.41 15.96
CA ALA A 127 2.00 -28.34 16.32
C ALA A 127 2.49 -26.87 16.32
N ALA A 128 3.45 -26.57 17.20
CA ALA A 128 3.92 -25.21 17.40
C ALA A 128 4.62 -24.62 16.16
N SER A 129 4.62 -23.29 16.08
CA SER A 129 5.43 -22.50 15.18
C SER A 129 6.91 -22.59 15.57
N GLU A 130 7.77 -22.58 14.57
CA GLU A 130 9.20 -22.40 14.74
C GLU A 130 9.50 -20.92 15.07
N GLY A 131 9.98 -20.66 16.28
CA GLY A 131 10.21 -19.28 16.77
C GLY A 131 11.41 -18.55 16.15
N GLY A 132 12.19 -19.21 15.29
CA GLY A 132 13.32 -18.60 14.57
C GLY A 132 12.93 -17.93 13.25
N LEU A 133 11.67 -18.09 12.81
CA LEU A 133 11.19 -17.53 11.56
C LEU A 133 10.76 -16.08 11.73
N GLN A 134 10.89 -15.31 10.66
CA GLN A 134 10.55 -13.90 10.60
C GLN A 134 9.34 -13.71 9.69
N MET A 135 8.23 -13.35 10.32
CA MET A 135 6.95 -13.07 9.68
C MET A 135 6.86 -11.63 9.17
N ASN A 136 7.62 -10.73 9.82
CA ASN A 136 7.67 -9.31 9.54
C ASN A 136 6.29 -8.67 9.34
N VAL A 137 5.36 -8.97 10.26
CA VAL A 137 4.01 -8.41 10.23
C VAL A 137 4.08 -6.91 10.47
N ARG A 138 3.38 -6.12 9.66
CA ARG A 138 3.32 -4.65 9.75
C ARG A 138 1.93 -4.10 9.47
N ALA A 139 1.62 -2.99 10.14
CA ALA A 139 0.51 -2.12 9.80
C ALA A 139 1.01 -0.99 8.90
N GLY A 140 0.27 -0.67 7.85
CA GLY A 140 0.56 0.42 6.92
C GLY A 140 -0.60 1.41 6.86
N ILE A 141 -0.28 2.70 6.76
CA ILE A 141 -1.23 3.74 6.31
C ILE A 141 -0.58 4.46 5.14
N ASP A 142 -1.21 4.44 3.96
CA ASP A 142 -0.96 5.41 2.91
C ASP A 142 -1.75 6.69 3.21
N PRO A 143 -1.08 7.81 3.54
CA PRO A 143 -1.72 9.09 3.83
C PRO A 143 -2.46 9.71 2.64
N SER A 144 -2.10 9.31 1.41
CA SER A 144 -2.65 9.86 0.17
C SER A 144 -3.89 9.12 -0.32
N GLY A 145 -4.09 7.87 0.13
CA GLY A 145 -5.25 7.06 -0.21
C GLY A 145 -5.19 6.41 -1.58
N ASN A 146 -3.99 6.19 -2.14
CA ASN A 146 -3.75 5.57 -3.44
C ASN A 146 -3.82 4.04 -3.33
N GLY A 147 -4.97 3.54 -2.87
CA GLY A 147 -5.17 2.13 -2.56
C GLY A 147 -4.76 1.17 -3.68
N GLY A 148 -4.22 0.01 -3.28
CA GLY A 148 -3.69 -1.00 -4.20
C GLY A 148 -2.22 -0.81 -4.60
N ILE A 149 -1.61 0.33 -4.30
CA ILE A 149 -0.17 0.59 -4.53
C ILE A 149 0.61 0.29 -3.25
N TRP A 150 0.75 -1.00 -2.90
CA TRP A 150 1.44 -1.43 -1.66
C TRP A 150 2.93 -1.04 -1.57
N TYR A 151 3.54 -0.67 -2.70
CA TYR A 151 4.93 -0.23 -2.81
C TYR A 151 5.09 1.30 -2.83
N ASP A 152 4.01 2.05 -2.56
CA ASP A 152 4.10 3.50 -2.42
C ASP A 152 5.04 3.85 -1.25
N SER A 153 6.01 4.73 -1.53
CA SER A 153 6.99 5.19 -0.54
C SER A 153 6.37 6.03 0.57
N ASP A 154 5.19 6.61 0.31
CA ASP A 154 4.48 7.44 1.29
C ASP A 154 3.73 6.59 2.33
N ILE A 155 3.64 5.27 2.14
CA ILE A 155 3.07 4.38 3.15
C ILE A 155 3.93 4.43 4.41
N VAL A 156 3.31 4.90 5.49
CA VAL A 156 3.88 4.83 6.83
C VAL A 156 3.65 3.44 7.36
N TRP A 157 4.73 2.66 7.47
CA TRP A 157 4.72 1.31 8.03
C TRP A 157 5.11 1.31 9.52
N SER A 158 4.46 0.47 10.31
CA SER A 158 4.88 0.16 11.67
C SER A 158 6.25 -0.53 11.71
N GLY A 159 6.80 -0.68 12.92
CA GLY A 159 7.82 -1.70 13.18
C GLY A 159 7.32 -3.10 12.84
N ALA A 160 8.26 -4.03 12.63
CA ALA A 160 7.97 -5.43 12.32
C ALA A 160 7.63 -6.23 13.58
N ALA A 161 6.61 -7.09 13.50
CA ALA A 161 6.24 -8.06 14.53
C ALA A 161 6.37 -9.51 14.03
N ASN A 162 6.62 -10.45 14.94
CA ASN A 162 6.73 -11.89 14.65
C ASN A 162 5.87 -12.70 15.63
N PRO A 163 4.53 -12.62 15.53
CA PRO A 163 3.62 -13.18 16.54
C PRO A 163 3.46 -14.70 16.38
N HIS A 164 4.42 -15.47 16.90
CA HIS A 164 4.35 -16.94 16.88
C HIS A 164 3.33 -17.48 17.86
N ASP A 165 2.28 -18.15 17.37
CA ASP A 165 1.26 -18.85 18.15
C ASP A 165 0.48 -18.02 19.20
N THR A 166 0.69 -16.72 19.23
CA THR A 166 0.01 -15.78 20.12
C THR A 166 -0.50 -14.60 19.32
N TRP A 167 -1.68 -14.10 19.67
CA TRP A 167 -2.17 -12.85 19.13
C TRP A 167 -1.34 -11.68 19.67
N GLN A 168 -0.88 -10.82 18.76
CA GLN A 168 -0.16 -9.58 19.08
C GLN A 168 -0.80 -8.43 18.31
N GLN A 169 -1.03 -7.31 18.98
CA GLN A 169 -1.50 -6.10 18.32
C GLN A 169 -0.34 -5.40 17.58
N VAL A 170 -0.62 -4.97 16.36
CA VAL A 170 0.28 -4.17 15.52
C VAL A 170 -0.37 -2.80 15.32
N THR A 171 0.44 -1.73 15.34
CA THR A 171 -0.07 -0.36 15.30
C THR A 171 0.83 0.58 14.50
N VAL A 172 0.20 1.52 13.81
CA VAL A 172 0.87 2.65 13.14
C VAL A 172 -0.03 3.89 13.25
N GLU A 173 0.59 5.06 13.25
CA GLU A 173 -0.12 6.34 13.14
C GLU A 173 0.41 7.12 11.93
N ALA A 174 -0.49 7.80 11.22
CA ALA A 174 -0.13 8.67 10.10
C ALA A 174 -1.13 9.82 9.98
N THR A 175 -0.67 10.96 9.45
CA THR A 175 -1.52 12.12 9.21
C THR A 175 -2.04 12.08 7.79
N ALA A 176 -3.35 12.08 7.62
CA ALA A 176 -3.99 12.02 6.31
C ALA A 176 -3.59 13.26 5.48
N VAL A 177 -3.11 13.02 4.26
CA VAL A 177 -2.83 14.09 3.29
C VAL A 177 -4.11 14.43 2.54
N ASN A 178 -4.91 13.42 2.20
CA ASN A 178 -6.18 13.57 1.50
C ASN A 178 -7.38 13.26 2.41
N ASN A 179 -8.59 13.42 1.87
CA ASN A 179 -9.83 13.00 2.54
C ASN A 179 -10.08 11.47 2.47
N THR A 180 -9.07 10.73 2.04
CA THR A 180 -9.04 9.27 1.99
C THR A 180 -7.64 8.84 2.39
N ILE A 181 -7.55 7.79 3.21
CA ILE A 181 -6.32 7.05 3.45
C ILE A 181 -6.53 5.59 3.07
N THR A 182 -5.44 4.88 2.83
CA THR A 182 -5.48 3.42 2.67
C THR A 182 -4.79 2.76 3.84
N VAL A 183 -5.46 1.81 4.49
CA VAL A 183 -4.83 0.97 5.52
C VAL A 183 -4.40 -0.36 4.93
N TYR A 184 -3.27 -0.89 5.39
CA TYR A 184 -2.71 -2.17 4.93
C TYR A 184 -2.37 -3.06 6.13
N THR A 185 -2.86 -4.30 6.10
CA THR A 185 -2.21 -5.40 6.80
C THR A 185 -1.10 -5.94 5.91
N SER A 186 0.02 -6.35 6.51
CA SER A 186 1.16 -6.93 5.79
C SER A 186 1.82 -8.02 6.61
N ALA A 187 2.26 -9.08 5.95
CA ALA A 187 3.29 -9.98 6.45
C ALA A 187 4.27 -10.33 5.33
N ASN A 188 5.55 -10.44 5.67
CA ASN A 188 6.64 -10.70 4.74
C ASN A 188 7.56 -11.82 5.26
N TRP A 189 7.40 -13.01 4.68
CA TRP A 189 8.24 -14.17 4.94
C TRP A 189 9.48 -14.24 4.05
N ALA A 190 9.62 -13.33 3.09
CA ALA A 190 10.69 -13.34 2.13
C ALA A 190 11.91 -12.56 2.67
N VAL A 191 12.67 -13.23 3.55
CA VAL A 191 13.87 -12.67 4.15
C VAL A 191 15.10 -13.14 3.39
N LYS A 192 15.77 -12.21 2.72
CA LYS A 192 17.00 -12.49 1.98
C LYS A 192 18.10 -13.00 2.91
N GLY A 193 18.78 -14.06 2.50
CA GLY A 193 19.85 -14.71 3.25
C GLY A 193 19.38 -15.72 4.30
N VAL A 194 18.07 -15.93 4.47
CA VAL A 194 17.51 -16.87 5.45
C VAL A 194 16.51 -17.80 4.76
N ASN A 195 16.69 -19.12 4.91
CA ASN A 195 15.74 -20.08 4.40
C ASN A 195 14.47 -20.16 5.27
N GLN A 196 13.42 -19.48 4.82
CA GLN A 196 12.12 -19.46 5.48
C GLN A 196 11.09 -20.42 4.86
N CYS A 197 11.45 -21.21 3.84
CA CYS A 197 10.55 -22.20 3.25
C CYS A 197 10.04 -23.15 4.34
N ARG A 198 8.72 -23.21 4.55
CA ARG A 198 8.08 -24.18 5.44
C ARG A 198 6.82 -24.75 4.80
N ALA A 199 6.44 -25.95 5.21
CA ALA A 199 5.19 -26.57 4.76
C ALA A 199 3.98 -25.67 5.02
N HIS A 200 4.02 -24.89 6.10
CA HIS A 200 2.99 -23.95 6.53
C HIS A 200 3.63 -22.60 6.85
N LEU A 201 3.22 -21.55 6.14
CA LEU A 201 3.59 -20.16 6.39
C LEU A 201 2.31 -19.34 6.44
N ASP A 202 1.68 -19.30 7.63
CA ASP A 202 0.34 -18.77 7.83
C ASP A 202 0.33 -17.54 8.74
N VAL A 203 -0.50 -16.57 8.38
CA VAL A 203 -0.81 -15.39 9.20
C VAL A 203 -2.32 -15.20 9.25
N TRP A 204 -2.83 -14.90 10.43
CA TRP A 204 -4.23 -14.54 10.66
C TRP A 204 -4.31 -13.09 11.13
N PHE A 205 -5.20 -12.30 10.53
CA PHE A 205 -5.52 -10.94 10.92
C PHE A 205 -6.95 -10.86 11.46
N ASP A 206 -7.13 -10.12 12.54
CA ASP A 206 -8.43 -9.97 13.20
C ASP A 206 -8.49 -8.61 13.92
N SER A 207 -9.69 -8.16 14.27
CA SER A 207 -9.93 -7.09 15.25
C SER A 207 -9.18 -5.80 14.90
N ALA A 208 -9.33 -5.37 13.64
CA ALA A 208 -8.75 -4.14 13.14
C ALA A 208 -9.50 -2.90 13.62
N GLU A 209 -8.78 -1.79 13.77
CA GLU A 209 -9.35 -0.52 14.17
C GLU A 209 -8.64 0.63 13.48
N LEU A 210 -9.41 1.56 12.92
CA LEU A 210 -8.91 2.85 12.48
C LEU A 210 -9.70 3.94 13.20
N ILE A 211 -9.00 4.77 13.96
CA ILE A 211 -9.60 5.87 14.72
C ILE A 211 -8.81 7.16 14.51
N GLU A 212 -9.52 8.29 14.57
CA GLU A 212 -8.90 9.62 14.60
C GLU A 212 -8.33 9.88 16.00
N VAL A 213 -7.03 10.16 16.10
CA VAL A 213 -6.34 10.38 17.38
C VAL A 213 -6.42 11.85 17.83
N GLY A 214 -6.96 12.73 16.96
CA GLY A 214 -6.98 14.18 17.11
C GLY A 214 -5.73 14.84 16.53
N PRO A 215 -5.74 16.17 16.26
CA PRO A 215 -4.55 16.87 15.80
C PRO A 215 -3.44 16.83 16.87
N PRO A 216 -2.15 16.93 16.49
CA PRO A 216 -1.09 17.26 17.45
C PRO A 216 -1.56 18.45 18.29
N PRO A 217 -1.35 18.48 19.62
CA PRO A 217 -1.80 19.59 20.44
C PRO A 217 -1.33 20.88 19.80
N THR A 218 -2.27 21.72 19.38
CA THR A 218 -1.94 23.05 18.89
C THR A 218 -1.23 23.72 20.06
N ASN A 219 0.01 24.19 19.86
CA ASN A 219 0.68 25.09 20.79
C ASN A 219 -0.19 26.33 20.93
N THR A 220 -1.21 26.25 21.77
CA THR A 220 -2.11 27.34 22.08
C THR A 220 -1.24 28.31 22.86
N PRO A 221 -1.01 29.53 22.34
CA PRO A 221 -0.35 30.55 23.13
C PRO A 221 -1.10 30.69 24.46
N PRO A 222 -0.41 30.76 25.61
CA PRO A 222 -1.09 30.92 26.90
C PRO A 222 -2.10 32.07 26.79
N PRO A 223 -3.30 31.94 27.39
CA PRO A 223 -4.35 32.93 27.25
C PRO A 223 -3.80 34.30 27.60
N GLN A 224 -3.85 35.21 26.62
CA GLN A 224 -3.43 36.59 26.83
C GLN A 224 -4.32 37.18 27.93
N PRO A 225 -3.76 37.83 28.97
CA PRO A 225 -4.54 38.39 30.05
C PRO A 225 -5.52 39.43 29.50
N THR A 226 -6.82 39.14 29.59
CA THR A 226 -7.90 40.07 29.26
C THR A 226 -8.07 41.06 30.40
N SER A 227 -7.83 42.33 30.12
CA SER A 227 -8.17 43.44 31.00
C SER A 227 -9.69 43.50 31.23
N PRO A 228 -10.17 43.82 32.46
CA PRO A 228 -11.59 43.87 32.77
C PRO A 228 -12.34 44.97 31.98
N PRO A 229 -13.64 44.78 31.69
CA PRO A 229 -14.43 45.75 30.95
C PRO A 229 -14.71 47.02 31.78
N LEU A 230 -14.68 48.17 31.09
CA LEU A 230 -14.93 49.49 31.66
C LEU A 230 -16.44 49.67 32.00
N PRO A 231 -16.83 50.38 33.08
CA PRO A 231 -18.23 50.51 33.49
C PRO A 231 -19.08 51.31 32.49
N ALA A 232 -20.34 50.89 32.33
CA ALA A 232 -21.32 51.54 31.48
C ALA A 232 -21.72 52.94 31.99
N ALA A 233 -21.63 53.94 31.11
CA ALA A 233 -22.16 55.28 31.37
C ALA A 233 -23.69 55.30 31.18
N THR A 234 -24.39 55.71 32.22
CA THR A 234 -25.83 55.96 32.24
C THR A 234 -26.08 57.41 31.84
N ASN A 235 -27.02 57.68 30.92
CA ASN A 235 -27.62 59.00 30.78
C ASN A 235 -29.15 58.91 30.57
N THR A 236 -29.84 59.67 31.41
CA THR A 236 -31.28 59.87 31.61
C THR A 236 -31.80 60.97 30.64
N PRO A 237 -33.11 61.05 30.31
CA PRO A 237 -33.65 61.73 29.12
C PRO A 237 -34.15 63.17 29.39
N VAL A 238 -34.42 63.96 28.34
CA VAL A 238 -35.32 65.17 28.30
C VAL A 238 -35.50 65.66 26.83
N PRO A 239 -36.61 66.37 26.47
CA PRO A 239 -37.48 66.04 25.32
C PRO A 239 -37.64 67.17 24.24
N PRO A 240 -38.73 67.25 23.45
CA PRO A 240 -38.71 67.23 21.98
C PRO A 240 -38.79 68.62 21.31
N ALA A 241 -38.32 68.72 20.07
CA ALA A 241 -38.52 69.90 19.21
C ALA A 241 -38.87 69.51 17.77
N ALA A 242 -39.64 70.38 17.13
CA ALA A 242 -40.63 70.11 16.09
C ALA A 242 -40.11 69.86 14.66
N THR A 243 -40.89 69.04 13.94
CA THR A 243 -41.41 69.19 12.57
C THR A 243 -40.51 69.77 11.46
N ALA A 244 -40.26 68.95 10.44
CA ALA A 244 -40.54 69.31 9.05
C ALA A 244 -40.79 68.05 8.21
N THR A 245 -42.00 67.99 7.63
CA THR A 245 -42.41 67.04 6.60
C THR A 245 -41.74 67.41 5.29
N SER A 246 -41.03 66.46 4.66
CA SER A 246 -40.70 66.51 3.23
C SER A 246 -41.16 65.23 2.56
N VAL A 247 -42.04 65.41 1.59
CA VAL A 247 -42.55 64.39 0.67
C VAL A 247 -41.44 64.05 -0.30
N GLU A 248 -40.99 62.79 -0.32
CA GLU A 248 -40.07 62.29 -1.35
C GLU A 248 -40.82 61.34 -2.29
N VAL A 249 -40.68 61.63 -3.57
CA VAL A 249 -41.36 61.00 -4.70
C VAL A 249 -40.65 59.69 -5.00
N ALA A 250 -41.38 58.57 -4.96
CA ALA A 250 -40.87 57.28 -5.41
C ALA A 250 -40.57 57.35 -6.92
N THR A 251 -39.31 57.13 -7.29
CA THR A 251 -38.88 56.91 -8.67
C THR A 251 -38.68 55.41 -8.84
N ASP A 252 -39.44 54.80 -9.76
CA ASP A 252 -39.33 53.39 -10.12
C ASP A 252 -37.90 53.08 -10.61
N THR A 253 -37.20 52.24 -9.86
CA THR A 253 -35.91 51.67 -10.26
C THR A 253 -36.19 50.41 -11.10
N PRO A 254 -35.67 50.29 -12.33
CA PRO A 254 -35.89 49.09 -13.13
C PRO A 254 -35.20 47.88 -12.49
N VAL A 255 -35.94 46.77 -12.40
CA VAL A 255 -35.42 45.45 -12.03
C VAL A 255 -34.43 45.00 -13.11
N PRO A 256 -33.20 44.56 -12.77
CA PRO A 256 -32.30 44.00 -13.76
C PRO A 256 -32.87 42.66 -14.26
N THR A 257 -33.01 42.55 -15.58
CA THR A 257 -33.28 41.30 -16.28
C THR A 257 -31.97 40.52 -16.40
N ASP A 258 -31.85 39.39 -15.70
CA ASP A 258 -30.75 38.44 -15.90
C ASP A 258 -30.77 37.95 -17.35
N THR A 259 -29.86 38.50 -18.15
CA THR A 259 -29.54 37.98 -19.46
C THR A 259 -28.47 36.91 -19.24
N PRO A 260 -28.73 35.62 -19.56
CA PRO A 260 -27.70 34.60 -19.41
C PRO A 260 -26.54 34.93 -20.37
N GLU A 261 -25.42 35.35 -19.79
CA GLU A 261 -24.16 35.46 -20.50
C GLU A 261 -23.78 34.06 -21.03
N PRO A 262 -23.41 33.92 -22.32
CA PRO A 262 -23.03 32.63 -22.85
C PRO A 262 -21.81 32.11 -22.09
N THR A 263 -21.96 31.00 -21.38
CA THR A 263 -20.86 30.31 -20.70
C THR A 263 -19.71 30.11 -21.69
N PRO A 264 -18.53 30.73 -21.48
CA PRO A 264 -17.40 30.55 -22.37
C PRO A 264 -17.05 29.06 -22.47
N ALA A 265 -16.84 28.56 -23.69
CA ALA A 265 -16.31 27.22 -23.89
C ALA A 265 -14.92 27.16 -23.24
N GLY A 266 -14.76 26.35 -22.19
CA GLY A 266 -13.50 26.27 -21.45
C GLY A 266 -12.34 25.74 -22.31
N SER A 267 -11.11 26.07 -21.93
CA SER A 267 -9.87 25.59 -22.55
C SER A 267 -9.64 24.10 -22.30
N SER A 268 -8.61 23.53 -22.94
CA SER A 268 -8.22 22.14 -22.71
C SER A 268 -6.72 21.93 -22.57
N ILE A 269 -6.33 20.95 -21.76
CA ILE A 269 -4.94 20.49 -21.62
C ILE A 269 -4.90 19.03 -22.08
N CYS A 270 -4.14 18.73 -23.12
CA CYS A 270 -3.93 17.39 -23.66
C CYS A 270 -2.49 16.95 -23.41
N ILE A 271 -2.32 15.81 -22.74
CA ILE A 271 -1.03 15.35 -22.23
C ILE A 271 -0.75 13.94 -22.76
N ASN A 272 0.47 13.68 -23.21
CA ASN A 272 0.92 12.33 -23.54
C ASN A 272 2.32 12.03 -23.00
N ALA A 273 2.68 10.76 -22.91
CA ALA A 273 4.01 10.31 -22.50
C ALA A 273 4.71 9.58 -23.64
N PHE A 274 6.03 9.73 -23.74
CA PHE A 274 6.84 9.03 -24.73
C PHE A 274 8.02 8.30 -24.10
N ASN A 275 8.48 7.27 -24.81
CA ASN A 275 9.65 6.47 -24.48
C ASN A 275 10.90 7.17 -25.03
N ASP A 276 11.54 7.95 -24.17
CA ASP A 276 12.74 8.72 -24.48
C ASP A 276 13.99 7.85 -24.30
N GLU A 277 14.22 6.91 -25.22
CA GLU A 277 15.26 5.89 -25.08
C GLU A 277 16.65 6.51 -24.98
N ASN A 278 16.87 7.64 -25.64
CA ASN A 278 18.17 8.31 -25.65
C ASN A 278 18.33 9.32 -24.48
N GLY A 279 17.24 9.67 -23.79
CA GLY A 279 17.21 10.52 -22.61
C GLY A 279 17.44 12.01 -22.90
N ASN A 280 17.11 12.49 -24.11
CA ASN A 280 17.34 13.88 -24.51
C ASN A 280 16.17 14.83 -24.18
N GLY A 281 15.05 14.30 -23.67
CA GLY A 281 13.84 15.04 -23.30
C GLY A 281 12.95 15.43 -24.48
N VAL A 282 13.17 14.91 -25.69
CA VAL A 282 12.48 15.26 -26.93
C VAL A 282 11.99 13.99 -27.63
N LEU A 283 10.72 13.94 -28.04
CA LEU A 283 10.19 12.82 -28.82
C LEU A 283 10.82 12.80 -30.22
N ASP A 284 11.72 11.86 -30.45
CA ASP A 284 12.37 11.65 -31.75
C ASP A 284 11.54 10.75 -32.70
N ALA A 285 11.87 10.78 -34.00
CA ALA A 285 11.12 10.01 -35.02
C ALA A 285 11.20 8.49 -34.84
N ASN A 286 12.18 7.99 -34.09
CA ASN A 286 12.35 6.57 -33.76
C ASN A 286 11.77 6.20 -32.38
N GLU A 287 11.18 7.16 -31.66
CA GLU A 287 10.62 6.95 -30.33
C GLU A 287 9.10 6.82 -30.38
N GLY A 288 8.56 6.03 -29.46
CA GLY A 288 7.12 5.73 -29.38
C GLY A 288 6.46 6.31 -28.15
N TYR A 289 5.14 6.23 -28.09
CA TYR A 289 4.38 6.62 -26.90
C TYR A 289 4.49 5.58 -25.77
N MET A 290 4.46 6.06 -24.53
CA MET A 290 4.67 5.25 -23.34
C MET A 290 3.40 5.12 -22.50
N ALA A 291 3.06 3.87 -22.16
CA ALA A 291 1.90 3.56 -21.33
C ALA A 291 2.23 3.57 -19.82
N GLY A 292 1.22 3.87 -19.01
CA GLY A 292 1.28 3.74 -17.55
C GLY A 292 1.88 4.94 -16.81
N VAL A 293 2.24 6.02 -17.51
CA VAL A 293 2.56 7.31 -16.89
C VAL A 293 1.25 7.99 -16.50
N THR A 294 1.13 8.36 -15.23
CA THR A 294 -0.08 9.02 -14.72
C THR A 294 0.12 10.53 -14.74
N PHE A 295 -0.86 11.27 -15.24
CA PHE A 295 -0.89 12.72 -15.22
C PHE A 295 -1.92 13.21 -14.21
N THR A 296 -1.54 14.23 -13.44
CA THR A 296 -2.46 14.97 -12.57
C THR A 296 -2.47 16.42 -13.00
N VAL A 297 -3.65 16.96 -13.29
CA VAL A 297 -3.86 18.39 -13.52
C VAL A 297 -4.56 18.97 -12.30
N ALA A 298 -3.99 20.03 -11.73
CA ALA A 298 -4.57 20.74 -10.58
C ALA A 298 -4.62 22.24 -10.84
N SER A 299 -5.66 22.91 -10.35
CA SER A 299 -5.70 24.36 -10.16
C SER A 299 -5.21 24.71 -8.75
N PRO A 300 -5.10 25.99 -8.35
CA PRO A 300 -4.67 26.37 -7.01
C PRO A 300 -5.66 25.93 -5.91
N THR A 301 -6.89 25.57 -6.29
CA THR A 301 -7.99 25.28 -5.37
C THR A 301 -8.45 23.82 -5.40
N ALA A 302 -8.13 23.06 -6.45
CA ALA A 302 -8.60 21.68 -6.59
C ALA A 302 -7.80 20.88 -7.63
N VAL A 303 -7.78 19.55 -7.49
CA VAL A 303 -7.39 18.66 -8.58
C VAL A 303 -8.49 18.67 -9.65
N VAL A 304 -8.12 19.05 -10.87
CA VAL A 304 -9.01 19.11 -12.04
C VAL A 304 -9.32 17.70 -12.53
N GLY A 305 -8.30 16.83 -12.55
CA GLY A 305 -8.46 15.46 -12.93
C GLY A 305 -7.14 14.71 -13.04
N GLN A 306 -7.25 13.40 -13.24
CA GLN A 306 -6.14 12.51 -13.51
C GLN A 306 -6.42 11.64 -14.73
N GLY A 307 -5.37 11.17 -15.37
CA GLY A 307 -5.48 10.17 -16.41
C GLY A 307 -4.15 9.51 -16.69
N VAL A 308 -4.19 8.35 -17.35
CA VAL A 308 -3.02 7.49 -17.56
C VAL A 308 -2.75 7.38 -19.04
N ALA A 309 -1.50 7.61 -19.45
CA ALA A 309 -1.08 7.41 -20.81
C ALA A 309 -1.28 5.93 -21.21
N ILE A 310 -1.87 5.70 -22.39
CA ILE A 310 -2.16 4.34 -22.88
C ILE A 310 -1.09 3.79 -23.82
N GLY A 311 -0.01 4.56 -24.09
CA GLY A 311 1.06 4.16 -25.00
C GLY A 311 0.68 4.25 -26.48
N ALA A 312 -0.20 5.19 -26.83
CA ALA A 312 -0.59 5.48 -28.21
C ALA A 312 -0.54 7.00 -28.46
N ASP A 313 -0.65 7.41 -29.72
CA ASP A 313 -0.69 8.82 -30.16
C ASP A 313 -1.92 9.59 -29.66
N THR A 314 -2.85 8.92 -28.98
CA THR A 314 -4.02 9.56 -28.38
C THR A 314 -3.66 10.15 -27.00
N PRO A 315 -3.66 11.49 -26.83
CA PRO A 315 -3.36 12.12 -25.55
C PRO A 315 -4.54 12.00 -24.57
N VAL A 316 -4.23 12.14 -23.28
CA VAL A 316 -5.23 12.33 -22.21
C VAL A 316 -5.60 13.81 -22.16
N CYS A 317 -6.86 14.14 -22.46
CA CYS A 317 -7.32 15.53 -22.52
C CYS A 317 -8.28 15.90 -21.37
N PHE A 318 -7.99 17.01 -20.70
CA PHE A 318 -8.83 17.67 -19.70
C PHE A 318 -9.49 18.89 -20.35
N GLN A 319 -10.82 18.92 -20.35
CA GLN A 319 -11.62 19.92 -21.08
C GLN A 319 -12.36 20.84 -20.10
N GLY A 320 -12.83 22.00 -20.58
CA GLY A 320 -13.68 22.90 -19.78
C GLY A 320 -12.91 23.73 -18.75
N LEU A 321 -11.61 23.96 -18.98
CA LEU A 321 -10.74 24.67 -18.04
C LEU A 321 -10.96 26.18 -18.13
N ALA A 322 -11.23 26.81 -16.99
CA ALA A 322 -11.32 28.27 -16.90
C ALA A 322 -9.92 28.91 -16.96
N PRO A 323 -9.82 30.19 -17.36
CA PRO A 323 -8.56 30.93 -17.25
C PRO A 323 -8.07 30.99 -15.80
N ASP A 324 -6.96 30.31 -15.52
CA ASP A 324 -6.28 30.29 -14.22
C ASP A 324 -4.87 29.67 -14.38
N LYS A 325 -4.14 29.53 -13.27
CA LYS A 325 -2.91 28.77 -13.16
C LYS A 325 -3.22 27.29 -12.94
N TYR A 326 -2.51 26.42 -13.63
CA TYR A 326 -2.62 24.98 -13.49
C TYR A 326 -1.25 24.37 -13.27
N GLN A 327 -1.20 23.28 -12.51
CA GLN A 327 -0.04 22.45 -12.30
C GLN A 327 -0.29 21.11 -12.96
N VAL A 328 0.61 20.68 -13.82
CA VAL A 328 0.56 19.41 -14.51
C VAL A 328 1.73 18.56 -14.04
N ARG A 329 1.43 17.47 -13.33
CA ARG A 329 2.43 16.56 -12.77
C ARG A 329 2.40 15.20 -13.47
N GLN A 330 3.56 14.70 -13.89
CA GLN A 330 3.72 13.29 -14.26
C GLN A 330 4.13 12.46 -13.04
N ILE A 331 3.57 11.26 -12.96
CA ILE A 331 3.89 10.25 -11.95
C ILE A 331 4.29 8.99 -12.70
N LEU A 332 5.55 8.60 -12.52
CA LEU A 332 6.19 7.51 -13.24
C LEU A 332 6.12 6.22 -12.42
N PRO A 333 5.73 5.08 -13.02
CA PRO A 333 5.90 3.78 -12.38
C PRO A 333 7.40 3.51 -12.15
N ALA A 334 7.73 2.73 -11.11
CA ALA A 334 9.11 2.52 -10.63
C ALA A 334 10.11 2.03 -11.69
N ARG A 335 9.62 1.31 -12.72
CA ARG A 335 10.44 0.86 -13.86
C ARG A 335 10.96 2.00 -14.74
N LEU A 336 10.40 3.20 -14.60
CA LEU A 336 10.73 4.36 -15.40
C LEU A 336 11.50 5.40 -14.59
N GLU A 337 12.35 6.16 -15.27
CA GLU A 337 12.94 7.39 -14.78
C GLU A 337 12.57 8.56 -15.71
N PRO A 338 12.31 9.75 -15.13
CA PRO A 338 11.95 10.92 -15.94
C PRO A 338 13.16 11.38 -16.73
N THR A 339 12.93 11.72 -17.99
CA THR A 339 13.91 12.42 -18.85
C THR A 339 13.45 13.84 -19.18
N THR A 340 12.24 14.19 -18.75
CA THR A 340 11.66 15.54 -18.74
C THR A 340 11.32 15.97 -17.32
N VAL A 341 10.91 17.23 -17.12
CA VAL A 341 10.47 17.72 -15.81
C VAL A 341 9.28 16.92 -15.28
N ASP A 342 9.18 16.76 -13.96
CA ASP A 342 8.10 16.03 -13.31
C ASP A 342 6.84 16.89 -13.09
N LEU A 343 7.02 18.21 -13.01
CA LEU A 343 5.96 19.20 -12.79
C LEU A 343 6.11 20.39 -13.74
N VAL A 344 4.99 20.82 -14.33
CA VAL A 344 4.91 22.01 -15.17
C VAL A 344 3.83 22.96 -14.64
N ASP A 345 4.19 24.22 -14.43
CA ASP A 345 3.23 25.29 -14.17
C ASP A 345 2.75 25.90 -15.51
N LEU A 346 1.44 25.89 -15.75
CA LEU A 346 0.79 26.44 -16.92
C LEU A 346 -0.13 27.59 -16.51
N THR A 347 -0.14 28.71 -17.23
CA THR A 347 -1.13 29.78 -17.01
C THR A 347 -2.02 29.90 -18.23
N ILE A 348 -3.33 29.66 -18.05
CA ILE A 348 -4.36 29.86 -19.06
C ILE A 348 -4.92 31.28 -18.88
N THR A 349 -4.69 32.16 -19.85
CA THR A 349 -5.16 33.55 -19.78
C THR A 349 -6.50 33.77 -20.48
N GLU A 350 -6.87 32.90 -21.41
CA GLU A 350 -8.12 32.98 -22.19
C GLU A 350 -8.76 31.58 -22.35
N ALA A 351 -10.09 31.54 -22.45
CA ALA A 351 -10.85 30.30 -22.62
C ALA A 351 -10.87 29.84 -24.09
N GLY A 352 -11.05 28.54 -24.33
CA GLY A 352 -11.23 27.95 -25.65
C GLY A 352 -9.94 27.60 -26.41
N GLN A 353 -8.78 27.60 -25.76
CA GLN A 353 -7.50 27.21 -26.37
C GLN A 353 -7.08 25.79 -25.93
N PRO A 354 -6.55 24.95 -26.85
CA PRO A 354 -5.90 23.69 -26.48
C PRO A 354 -4.42 23.92 -26.13
N TYR A 355 -3.97 23.26 -25.07
CA TYR A 355 -2.58 23.21 -24.64
C TYR A 355 -2.08 21.78 -24.72
N GLU A 356 -1.01 21.55 -25.46
CA GLU A 356 -0.42 20.21 -25.65
C GLU A 356 0.90 20.09 -24.90
N MET A 357 1.10 18.93 -24.26
CA MET A 357 2.25 18.66 -23.42
C MET A 357 2.72 17.21 -23.59
N LEU A 358 4.04 17.03 -23.61
CA LEU A 358 4.67 15.71 -23.71
C LEU A 358 5.64 15.52 -22.55
N PHE A 359 5.59 14.33 -21.93
CA PHE A 359 6.50 13.91 -20.89
C PHE A 359 7.32 12.70 -21.34
N GLY A 360 8.63 12.89 -21.41
CA GLY A 360 9.60 11.86 -21.73
C GLY A 360 10.02 11.08 -20.49
N SER A 361 10.15 9.77 -20.65
CA SER A 361 10.74 8.88 -19.66
C SER A 361 11.35 7.65 -20.32
N ARG A 362 12.27 6.99 -19.61
CA ARG A 362 12.94 5.78 -20.08
C ARG A 362 12.98 4.70 -19.01
N ILE A 363 13.26 3.47 -19.40
CA ILE A 363 13.44 2.38 -18.44
C ILE A 363 14.67 2.66 -17.59
N ARG A 364 14.52 2.57 -16.26
CA ARG A 364 15.62 2.73 -15.31
C ARG A 364 16.69 1.68 -15.58
N ALA A 365 17.94 2.10 -15.75
CA ALA A 365 19.07 1.18 -15.82
C ALA A 365 19.27 0.51 -14.45
N GLU A 366 19.41 -0.82 -14.42
CA GLU A 366 19.78 -1.50 -13.18
C GLU A 366 21.19 -1.06 -12.75
N GLU A 367 21.31 -0.55 -11.54
CA GLU A 367 22.58 -0.12 -10.97
C GLU A 367 23.47 -1.36 -10.76
N THR A 368 24.36 -1.63 -11.72
CA THR A 368 25.48 -2.54 -11.50
C THR A 368 26.39 -1.90 -10.46
N ALA A 369 26.36 -2.40 -9.22
CA ALA A 369 27.29 -1.99 -8.19
C ALA A 369 28.73 -2.24 -8.67
N ASP A 370 29.40 -1.18 -9.10
CA ASP A 370 30.82 -1.15 -9.41
C ASP A 370 31.62 -1.43 -8.14
N VAL A 371 32.14 -2.66 -8.02
CA VAL A 371 33.23 -2.96 -7.09
C VAL A 371 34.52 -2.51 -7.76
N ASN A 372 34.94 -1.26 -7.57
CA ASN A 372 36.28 -0.83 -7.96
C ASN A 372 37.11 -0.34 -6.76
N SER A 373 38.09 -1.18 -6.43
CA SER A 373 39.47 -0.89 -6.01
C SER A 373 39.74 0.20 -4.98
N GLY A 374 40.09 -0.26 -3.77
CA GLY A 374 40.98 0.43 -2.82
C GLY A 374 42.04 -0.56 -2.32
N ASP A 375 43.25 -0.40 -2.82
CA ASP A 375 44.46 -1.22 -2.67
C ASP A 375 45.00 -1.31 -1.23
N SER A 376 45.50 -2.48 -0.81
CA SER A 376 46.79 -2.68 -0.12
C SER A 376 47.04 -4.15 0.28
N ASN A 377 47.78 -4.84 -0.58
CA ASN A 377 48.93 -5.71 -0.28
C ASN A 377 48.84 -6.79 0.84
N VAL A 378 48.78 -8.07 0.44
CA VAL A 378 49.68 -9.14 0.96
C VAL A 378 49.96 -10.17 -0.15
N VAL A 379 51.14 -10.00 -0.78
CA VAL A 379 52.13 -11.03 -1.16
C VAL A 379 51.65 -12.26 -1.98
N MET A 380 51.97 -12.23 -3.28
CA MET A 380 52.29 -13.41 -4.11
C MET A 380 53.64 -14.03 -3.67
N PRO A 381 53.90 -15.31 -3.95
CA PRO A 381 54.58 -15.65 -5.21
C PRO A 381 53.76 -16.68 -6.02
N GLU A 382 53.60 -16.47 -7.33
CA GLU A 382 54.44 -17.03 -8.41
C GLU A 382 54.52 -18.58 -8.37
N SER A 383 54.33 -19.33 -9.45
CA SER A 383 54.65 -19.02 -10.84
C SER A 383 54.02 -20.05 -11.78
N THR A 384 53.54 -19.54 -12.93
CA THR A 384 53.56 -20.10 -14.29
C THR A 384 53.61 -21.62 -14.53
N ALA A 385 52.72 -22.13 -15.39
CA ALA A 385 53.06 -22.47 -16.78
C ALA A 385 51.90 -23.19 -17.51
N THR A 386 51.49 -22.62 -18.65
CA THR A 386 50.89 -23.31 -19.80
C THR A 386 51.93 -24.19 -20.52
N VAL A 387 51.62 -25.45 -20.90
CA VAL A 387 51.50 -25.98 -22.29
C VAL A 387 51.33 -27.51 -22.35
N ALA A 388 50.42 -27.93 -23.27
CA ALA A 388 50.46 -29.04 -24.23
C ALA A 388 50.83 -30.51 -23.85
N ALA A 389 49.81 -31.39 -24.03
CA ALA A 389 49.75 -32.62 -24.85
C ALA A 389 50.84 -33.73 -24.80
N GLU A 390 50.40 -34.94 -24.41
CA GLU A 390 50.40 -36.23 -25.15
C GLU A 390 50.73 -37.49 -24.30
N MET A 391 49.79 -38.44 -24.40
CA MET A 391 49.89 -39.92 -24.44
C MET A 391 50.45 -40.80 -23.31
N ASP A 392 49.54 -41.70 -22.91
CA ASP A 392 49.65 -43.15 -22.67
C ASP A 392 49.95 -43.68 -21.25
N GLY A 393 49.11 -44.60 -20.80
CA GLY A 393 49.21 -45.27 -19.49
C GLY A 393 47.89 -45.83 -18.96
N ASP A 394 47.54 -47.03 -19.44
CA ASP A 394 46.46 -47.93 -19.01
C ASP A 394 46.41 -48.21 -17.48
N GLY A 395 45.21 -48.47 -16.94
CA GLY A 395 45.03 -48.85 -15.54
C GLY A 395 43.60 -48.77 -14.95
N ALA A 396 42.73 -49.68 -15.39
CA ALA A 396 41.65 -50.37 -14.66
C ALA A 396 40.85 -49.69 -13.51
N ASP A 397 39.53 -49.62 -13.75
CA ASP A 397 38.38 -49.93 -12.85
C ASP A 397 38.28 -49.34 -11.43
N SER A 398 37.27 -48.50 -11.22
CA SER A 398 36.18 -48.77 -10.25
C SER A 398 35.04 -47.74 -10.34
N ASP A 399 33.84 -48.28 -10.33
CA ASP A 399 32.53 -47.64 -10.48
C ASP A 399 32.20 -46.52 -9.48
N ALA A 400 31.56 -45.45 -9.98
CA ALA A 400 30.45 -44.74 -9.32
C ALA A 400 29.87 -43.67 -10.26
N ASP A 401 29.16 -44.08 -11.31
CA ASP A 401 28.41 -43.15 -12.15
C ASP A 401 27.18 -42.61 -11.41
N GLY A 402 27.24 -41.31 -11.09
CA GLY A 402 26.13 -40.53 -10.58
C GLY A 402 25.03 -40.40 -11.63
N ILE A 403 23.85 -40.92 -11.33
CA ILE A 403 22.68 -40.82 -12.18
C ILE A 403 22.18 -39.37 -12.19
N SER A 404 22.25 -38.72 -13.35
CA SER A 404 21.73 -37.37 -13.58
C SER A 404 20.19 -37.30 -13.43
N PRO A 405 19.62 -36.15 -12.99
CA PRO A 405 18.22 -36.00 -12.58
C PRO A 405 17.15 -36.24 -13.67
N LYS A 406 17.54 -36.52 -14.93
CA LYS A 406 16.61 -36.87 -16.01
C LYS A 406 16.20 -38.35 -16.03
N THR A 407 16.95 -39.24 -15.37
CA THR A 407 16.64 -40.67 -15.36
C THR A 407 15.60 -41.05 -14.29
N MET A 408 15.40 -40.22 -13.26
CA MET A 408 14.44 -40.50 -12.17
C MET A 408 12.96 -40.34 -12.59
N VAL A 409 12.68 -39.46 -13.56
CA VAL A 409 11.31 -39.24 -14.06
C VAL A 409 10.82 -40.44 -14.88
N VAL A 410 11.70 -41.11 -15.61
CA VAL A 410 11.35 -42.27 -16.44
C VAL A 410 11.09 -43.52 -15.59
N VAL A 411 11.86 -43.74 -14.51
CA VAL A 411 11.66 -44.89 -13.61
C VAL A 411 10.38 -44.76 -12.79
N GLY A 412 10.00 -43.54 -12.37
CA GLY A 412 8.76 -43.28 -11.66
C GLY A 412 7.51 -43.61 -12.49
N ILE A 413 7.52 -43.26 -13.79
CA ILE A 413 6.40 -43.55 -14.70
C ILE A 413 6.29 -45.06 -14.98
N ILE A 414 7.41 -45.76 -15.13
CA ILE A 414 7.41 -47.22 -15.34
C ILE A 414 6.83 -47.95 -14.12
N MET A 415 7.19 -47.55 -12.90
CA MET A 415 6.64 -48.16 -11.68
C MET A 415 5.14 -47.92 -11.50
N LEU A 416 4.65 -46.73 -11.88
CA LEU A 416 3.22 -46.40 -11.83
C LEU A 416 2.41 -47.22 -12.84
N VAL A 417 2.93 -47.42 -14.06
CA VAL A 417 2.29 -48.27 -15.07
C VAL A 417 2.23 -49.73 -14.62
N VAL A 418 3.32 -50.26 -14.03
CA VAL A 418 3.35 -51.63 -13.49
C VAL A 418 2.35 -51.79 -12.34
N ALA A 419 2.25 -50.82 -11.43
CA ALA A 419 1.30 -50.85 -10.32
C ALA A 419 -0.17 -50.88 -10.82
N VAL A 420 -0.50 -50.09 -11.83
CA VAL A 420 -1.85 -50.06 -12.43
C VAL A 420 -2.18 -51.38 -13.12
N VAL A 421 -1.22 -51.97 -13.83
CA VAL A 421 -1.40 -53.28 -14.50
C VAL A 421 -1.60 -54.39 -13.46
N VAL A 422 -0.80 -54.42 -12.40
CA VAL A 422 -0.92 -55.41 -11.32
C VAL A 422 -2.26 -55.25 -10.59
N LEU A 423 -2.70 -54.03 -10.30
CA LEU A 423 -4.00 -53.77 -9.68
C LEU A 423 -5.16 -54.22 -10.59
N GLY A 424 -5.05 -53.99 -11.90
CA GLY A 424 -6.03 -54.45 -12.89
C GLY A 424 -6.12 -55.98 -12.96
N VAL A 425 -4.99 -56.69 -12.91
CA VAL A 425 -4.97 -58.17 -12.89
C VAL A 425 -5.57 -58.70 -11.60
N ILE A 426 -5.28 -58.10 -10.45
CA ILE A 426 -5.86 -58.50 -9.15
C ILE A 426 -7.38 -58.32 -9.16
N LEU A 427 -7.86 -57.16 -9.63
CA LEU A 427 -9.30 -56.91 -9.75
C LEU A 427 -9.98 -57.87 -10.73
N PHE A 428 -9.33 -58.20 -11.85
CA PHE A 428 -9.86 -59.16 -12.82
C PHE A 428 -9.99 -60.58 -12.24
N VAL A 429 -9.02 -61.01 -11.43
CA VAL A 429 -9.06 -62.30 -10.73
C VAL A 429 -10.14 -62.32 -9.65
N LEU A 430 -10.32 -61.22 -8.92
CA LEU A 430 -11.35 -61.11 -7.87
C LEU A 430 -12.78 -61.02 -8.43
N LEU A 431 -12.95 -60.48 -9.64
CA LEU A 431 -14.24 -60.33 -10.30
C LEU A 431 -14.64 -61.55 -11.16
N ARG A 432 -13.70 -62.46 -11.48
CA ARG A 432 -14.02 -63.76 -12.07
C ARG A 432 -14.52 -64.72 -10.99
N ARG A 433 -15.85 -64.81 -10.84
CA ARG A 433 -16.45 -65.95 -10.13
C ARG A 433 -16.25 -67.21 -10.98
N PRO A 434 -15.79 -68.34 -10.40
CA PRO A 434 -15.80 -69.62 -11.09
C PRO A 434 -17.26 -70.02 -11.32
N THR A 435 -17.67 -70.12 -12.58
CA THR A 435 -18.84 -70.90 -12.96
C THR A 435 -18.46 -72.37 -12.81
N GLU A 436 -19.14 -73.09 -11.92
CA GLU A 436 -19.09 -74.56 -11.85
C GLU A 436 -19.47 -75.21 -13.18
#